data_AF-A0A368VXP6-F1
#
_entry.id   AF-A0A368VXP6-F1
#
_cell.length_a   1.000
_cell.length_b   1.000
_cell.length_c   1.000
_cell.angle_alpha   90.00
_cell.angle_beta   90.00
_cell.angle_gamma   90.00
#
_symmetry.space_group_name_H-M   'P 1'
#
loop_
_entity.id
_entity.type
_entity.pdbx_description
1 polymer ?
#
loop_
_entity_poly.entity_id
_entity_poly.type
_entity_poly.pdbx_seq_one_letter_code
_entity_poly.pdbx_strand_id
1 'polypeptide(L)' 'MYGSLDVRKFLGQQEEESMRSSGGVPAPRAGEPGRVSPEQVHRARLAVARSADNAEDCKLLLDMLGLTPDEDGEPPVAR' A
#
# COMPACT_ATOMS: atom_id res chain seq x y z
N MET A 1 -21.18 17.99 39.48
CA MET A 1 -20.78 17.35 38.21
C MET A 1 -19.44 17.94 37.78
N TYR A 2 -18.32 17.31 38.15
CA TYR A 2 -16.96 17.85 37.90
C TYR A 2 -16.09 16.92 37.04
N GLY A 3 -16.62 15.81 36.52
CA GLY A 3 -15.82 14.78 35.84
C GLY A 3 -15.55 15.00 34.35
N SER A 4 -16.20 15.96 33.68
CA SER A 4 -16.05 16.12 32.22
C SER A 4 -14.85 16.95 31.80
N LEU A 5 -14.29 17.79 32.68
CA LEU A 5 -13.16 18.66 32.34
C LEU A 5 -11.84 17.91 32.48
N ASP A 6 -11.71 17.04 33.49
CA ASP A 6 -10.52 16.21 33.70
C ASP A 6 -10.31 15.20 32.57
N VAL A 7 -11.39 14.64 32.01
CA VAL A 7 -11.31 13.71 30.87
C VAL A 7 -10.78 14.41 29.62
N ARG A 8 -11.20 15.66 29.36
CA ARG A 8 -10.71 16.43 28.20
C ARG A 8 -9.24 16.78 28.32
N LYS A 9 -8.81 17.14 29.54
CA LYS A 9 -7.40 17.43 29.83
C LYS A 9 -6.54 16.17 29.70
N PHE A 10 -7.03 15.04 30.17
CA PHE A 10 -6.34 13.75 30.08
C PHE A 10 -6.20 13.28 28.63
N LEU A 11 -7.25 13.41 27.80
CA LEU A 11 -7.19 13.07 26.38
C LEU A 11 -6.21 13.97 25.61
N GLY A 12 -6.24 15.29 25.85
CA GLY A 12 -5.30 16.22 25.21
C GLY A 12 -3.84 15.97 25.61
N GLN A 13 -3.57 15.63 26.88
CA GLN A 13 -2.22 15.25 27.32
C GLN A 13 -1.74 13.94 26.69
N GLN A 14 -2.64 12.97 26.48
CA GLN A 14 -2.31 11.71 25.79
C GLN A 14 -1.94 11.93 24.32
N GLU A 15 -2.64 12.85 23.62
CA GLU A 15 -2.31 13.22 22.25
C GLU A 15 -0.91 13.86 22.15
N GLU A 16 -0.55 14.74 23.09
CA GLU A 16 0.78 15.37 23.13
C GLU A 16 1.90 14.37 23.47
N GLU A 17 1.64 13.39 24.33
CA GLU A 17 2.62 12.34 24.69
C GLU A 17 2.77 11.29 23.58
N SER A 18 1.68 10.97 22.86
CA SER A 18 1.68 10.11 21.68
C SER A 18 2.42 10.76 20.50
N MET A 19 2.33 12.08 20.35
CA MET A 19 3.10 12.85 19.35
C MET A 19 4.61 12.84 19.62
N ARG A 20 5.02 12.85 20.90
CA ARG A 20 6.44 12.80 21.32
C ARG A 20 7.03 11.39 21.31
N SER A 21 6.18 10.37 21.33
CA SER A 21 6.51 8.94 21.28
C SER A 21 6.28 8.33 19.91
N SER A 22 6.26 9.15 18.84
CA SER A 22 5.92 8.72 17.49
C SER A 22 7.04 7.86 16.85
N GLY A 23 7.18 6.64 17.34
CA GLY A 23 7.29 5.44 16.50
C GLY A 23 5.90 5.01 16.00
N GLY A 24 4.99 5.98 15.82
CA GLY A 24 3.60 5.79 15.48
C GLY A 24 3.43 5.75 13.97
N VAL A 25 2.69 4.73 13.53
CA VAL A 25 2.13 4.46 12.19
C VAL A 25 2.62 5.41 11.08
N PRO A 26 3.36 4.91 10.07
CA PRO A 26 3.82 5.74 8.95
C PRO A 26 2.69 6.60 8.40
N ALA A 27 2.93 7.91 8.36
CA ALA A 27 1.95 8.86 7.83
C ALA A 27 1.57 8.48 6.38
N PRO A 28 0.32 8.76 5.96
CA PRO A 28 -0.08 8.60 4.56
C PRO A 28 0.92 9.35 3.68
N ARG A 29 1.57 8.63 2.75
CA ARG A 29 2.48 9.23 1.77
C ARG A 29 1.64 10.01 0.77
N ALA A 30 1.28 11.24 1.13
CA ALA A 30 0.49 12.11 0.30
C ALA A 30 1.25 12.40 -1.00
N GLY A 31 0.66 12.00 -2.14
CA GLY A 31 1.10 12.45 -3.45
C GLY A 31 2.22 11.66 -4.14
N GLU A 32 2.34 10.35 -3.93
CA GLU A 32 3.12 9.53 -4.88
C GLU A 32 2.22 9.06 -6.03
N PRO A 33 2.21 9.73 -7.20
CA PRO A 33 1.52 9.24 -8.38
C PRO A 33 2.12 7.89 -8.81
N GLY A 34 1.25 6.96 -9.22
CA GLY A 34 1.54 5.64 -9.81
C GLY A 34 3.00 5.18 -9.72
N ARG A 35 3.38 4.49 -8.64
CA ARG A 35 4.77 4.12 -8.30
C ARG A 35 5.45 3.18 -9.29
N VAL A 36 4.73 2.67 -10.29
CA VAL A 36 5.19 1.60 -11.16
C VAL A 36 4.99 2.01 -12.62
N SER A 37 6.11 2.29 -13.28
CA SER A 37 6.14 2.57 -14.72
C SER A 37 5.80 1.33 -15.55
N PRO A 38 5.32 1.50 -16.81
CA PRO A 38 5.05 0.38 -17.72
C PRO A 38 6.25 -0.53 -17.92
N GLU A 39 7.45 0.04 -17.91
CA GLU A 39 8.72 -0.67 -18.00
C GLU A 39 8.99 -1.55 -16.75
N GLN A 40 8.63 -1.08 -15.55
CA GLN A 40 8.70 -1.90 -14.35
C GLN A 40 7.69 -3.06 -14.38
N VAL A 41 6.48 -2.81 -14.88
CA VAL A 41 5.48 -3.88 -15.10
C VAL A 41 6.03 -4.90 -16.10
N HIS A 42 6.59 -4.45 -17.22
CA HIS A 42 7.15 -5.36 -18.23
C HIS A 42 8.24 -6.25 -17.66
N ARG A 43 9.19 -5.67 -16.92
CA ARG A 43 10.24 -6.45 -16.23
C ARG A 43 9.67 -7.41 -15.20
N ALA A 44 8.66 -7.01 -14.43
CA ALA A 44 8.00 -7.88 -13.47
C ALA A 44 7.34 -9.08 -14.17
N ARG A 45 6.63 -8.87 -15.28
CA ARG A 45 6.03 -9.94 -16.08
C ARG A 45 7.09 -10.92 -16.61
N LEU A 46 8.23 -10.41 -17.08
CA LEU A 46 9.35 -11.26 -17.52
C LEU A 46 9.96 -12.05 -16.36
N ALA A 47 10.07 -11.47 -15.16
CA ALA A 47 10.59 -12.16 -14.00
C ALA A 47 9.65 -13.32 -13.58
N VAL A 48 8.34 -13.06 -13.53
CA VAL A 48 7.33 -14.09 -13.22
C VAL A 48 7.34 -15.22 -14.24
N ALA A 49 7.41 -14.89 -15.54
CA ALA A 49 7.47 -15.89 -16.60
C ALA A 49 8.72 -16.79 -16.51
N ARG A 50 9.84 -16.29 -15.95
CA ARG A 50 11.05 -17.09 -15.74
C ARG A 50 10.99 -17.94 -14.48
N SER A 51 10.18 -17.56 -13.49
CA SER A 51 10.07 -18.27 -12.21
C SER A 51 8.93 -19.27 -12.16
N ALA A 52 7.96 -19.19 -13.08
CA ALA A 52 6.80 -20.06 -13.09
C ALA A 52 7.15 -21.49 -13.55
N ASP A 53 6.51 -22.48 -12.94
CA ASP A 53 6.73 -23.90 -13.30
C ASP A 53 6.08 -24.24 -14.65
N ASN A 54 4.98 -23.57 -15.00
CA ASN A 54 4.24 -23.77 -16.24
C ASN A 54 3.38 -22.53 -16.59
N ALA A 55 2.65 -22.60 -17.70
CA ALA A 55 1.84 -21.50 -18.20
C ALA A 55 0.64 -21.14 -17.30
N GLU A 56 -0.01 -22.12 -16.68
CA GLU A 56 -1.13 -21.88 -15.76
C GLU A 56 -0.64 -21.25 -14.46
N ASP A 57 0.49 -21.72 -13.94
CA ASP A 57 1.16 -21.15 -12.77
C ASP A 57 1.58 -19.69 -13.02
N CYS A 58 2.17 -19.42 -14.19
CA CYS A 58 2.49 -18.06 -14.62
C CYS A 58 1.25 -17.15 -14.63
N LYS A 59 0.13 -17.65 -15.17
CA LYS A 59 -1.13 -16.91 -15.21
C LYS A 59 -1.66 -16.59 -13.82
N LEU A 60 -1.65 -17.57 -12.91
CA LEU A 60 -2.05 -17.39 -11.51
C LEU A 60 -1.17 -16.36 -10.79
N LEU A 61 0.15 -16.44 -10.96
CA LEU A 61 1.09 -15.50 -10.37
C LEU A 61 0.89 -14.08 -10.89
N LEU A 62 0.70 -13.91 -12.20
CA LEU A 62 0.44 -12.60 -12.80
C LEU A 62 -0.87 -11.98 -12.29
N ASP A 63 -1.90 -12.79 -12.10
CA ASP A 63 -3.19 -12.37 -11.56
C ASP A 63 -3.08 -11.95 -10.09
N MET A 64 -2.45 -12.78 -9.24
CA MET A 64 -2.24 -12.47 -7.82
C MET A 64 -1.41 -11.19 -7.60
N LEU A 65 -0.50 -10.89 -8.52
CA LEU A 65 0.34 -9.68 -8.48
C LEU A 65 -0.31 -8.47 -9.17
N GLY A 66 -1.49 -8.62 -9.77
CA GLY A 66 -2.16 -7.56 -10.53
C GLY A 66 -1.38 -7.11 -11.77
N LEU A 67 -0.50 -7.96 -12.32
CA LEU A 67 0.33 -7.65 -13.49
C LEU A 67 -0.38 -7.91 -14.83
N THR A 68 -1.58 -8.50 -14.76
CA THR A 68 -2.46 -8.68 -15.91
C THR A 68 -3.18 -7.36 -16.23
N PRO A 69 -3.18 -6.89 -17.48
CA PRO A 69 -3.94 -5.71 -17.87
C PRO A 69 -5.44 -5.95 -17.64
N ASP A 70 -6.11 -4.95 -17.08
CA ASP A 70 -7.56 -4.95 -16.88
C ASP A 70 -8.29 -4.58 -18.20
N GLU A 71 -9.62 -4.39 -18.16
CA GLU A 71 -10.44 -4.04 -19.34
C GLU A 71 -9.98 -2.74 -20.03
N ASP A 72 -9.37 -1.82 -19.27
CA ASP A 72 -8.79 -0.57 -19.76
C ASP A 72 -7.38 -0.73 -20.36
N GLY A 73 -6.82 -1.95 -20.35
CA GLY A 73 -5.46 -2.24 -20.83
C GLY A 73 -4.34 -1.88 -19.84
N GLU A 74 -4.67 -1.32 -18.67
CA GLU A 74 -3.71 -0.94 -17.63
C GLU A 74 -3.72 -1.97 -16.48
N PRO A 75 -2.56 -2.46 -16.02
CA PRO A 75 -2.49 -3.35 -14.87
C PRO A 75 -2.87 -2.62 -13.57
N PRO A 76 -3.61 -3.26 -12.65
CA PRO A 76 -4.00 -2.68 -11.36
C PRO A 76 -2.87 -2.03 -10.55
N VAL A 77 -1.64 -2.54 -10.66
CA VAL A 77 -0.45 -2.02 -9.94
C VAL A 77 0.01 -0.65 -10.45
N ALA A 78 -0.37 -0.25 -11.66
CA ALA A 78 0.02 1.02 -12.25
C ALA A 78 -1.02 2.14 -12.05
N ARG A 79 -2.17 1.83 -11.40
CA ARG A 79 -3.24 2.79 -11.08
C ARG A 79 -2.91 3.65 -9.85
#